data_AF-A0A9P0K9H1-F1
#
_entry.id   AF-A0A9P0K9H1-F1
#
_cell.length_a   1.000
_cell.length_b   1.000
_cell.length_c   1.000
_cell.angle_alpha   90.00
_cell.angle_beta   90.00
_cell.angle_gamma   90.00
#
_symmetry.space_group_name_H-M   'P 1'
#
loop_
_entity.id
_entity.type
_entity.pdbx_description
1 polymer ?
#
loop_
_entity_poly.entity_id
_entity_poly.type
_entity_poly.pdbx_seq_one_letter_code
_entity_poly.pdbx_strand_id
1 'polypeptide(L)'
;MFKKFDEKESVSGVLQLKSSVQKAIRTKLLESYPHLENYIDTILPKKDSLRIIKCHDHIEIIVNSAGDLLFFRHREGQWMPTLRLFHKYPFFLPMQQVDKGAIRFVLSGANIMCPGLTSPGAKMTEVPKDTIVVCMNKAKICH
;
A
#
# COMPACT_ATOMS: atom_id res chain seq x y z
N MET A 1 -8.82 -7.85 -0.76
CA MET A 1 -7.52 -8.45 -1.11
C MET A 1 -7.03 -9.41 -0.02
N PHE A 2 -6.92 -8.99 1.25
CA PHE A 2 -6.34 -9.84 2.32
C PHE A 2 -7.36 -10.39 3.35
N LYS A 3 -8.67 -10.33 3.09
CA LYS A 3 -9.71 -10.68 4.08
C LYS A 3 -9.69 -12.15 4.54
N LYS A 4 -9.28 -13.07 3.66
CA LYS A 4 -9.15 -14.51 3.94
C LYS A 4 -7.69 -14.99 3.85
N PHE A 5 -6.74 -14.06 3.98
CA PHE A 5 -5.32 -14.39 3.84
C PHE A 5 -4.80 -15.01 5.14
N ASP A 6 -4.18 -16.19 5.03
CA ASP A 6 -3.45 -16.85 6.12
C ASP A 6 -1.99 -17.00 5.72
N GLU A 7 -1.06 -16.54 6.56
CA GLU A 7 0.38 -16.58 6.28
C GLU A 7 0.92 -18.00 6.00
N LYS A 8 0.33 -19.02 6.63
CA LYS A 8 0.81 -20.41 6.51
C LYS A 8 0.30 -21.11 5.25
N GLU A 9 -0.90 -20.74 4.81
CA GLU A 9 -1.57 -21.41 3.67
C GLU A 9 -1.49 -20.58 2.39
N SER A 10 -1.38 -19.26 2.50
CA SER A 10 -1.48 -18.33 1.37
C SER A 10 -0.13 -17.87 0.81
N VAL A 11 1.00 -18.39 1.32
CA VAL A 11 2.34 -18.11 0.80
C VAL A 11 2.80 -19.27 -0.07
N SER A 12 3.00 -19.02 -1.36
CA SER A 12 3.41 -20.01 -2.35
C SER A 12 4.93 -20.10 -2.52
N GLY A 13 5.67 -19.02 -2.23
CA GLY A 13 7.12 -19.04 -2.27
C GLY A 13 7.76 -17.68 -2.00
N VAL A 14 9.08 -17.68 -1.82
CA VAL A 14 9.86 -16.45 -1.59
C VAL A 14 10.97 -16.37 -2.63
N LEU A 15 11.08 -15.23 -3.30
CA LEU A 15 12.07 -14.96 -4.32
C LEU A 15 12.98 -13.82 -3.89
N GLN A 16 14.29 -14.06 -3.84
CA GLN A 16 15.26 -13.00 -3.59
C GLN A 16 15.44 -12.15 -4.86
N LEU A 17 15.35 -10.83 -4.70
CA LEU A 17 15.48 -9.90 -5.81
C LEU A 17 16.94 -9.73 -6.22
N LYS A 18 17.18 -9.77 -7.53
CA LYS A 18 18.44 -9.34 -8.14
C LYS A 18 18.52 -7.81 -8.16
N SER A 19 19.74 -7.28 -8.10
CA SER A 19 20.00 -5.84 -8.06
C SER A 19 19.40 -5.07 -9.26
N SER A 20 19.35 -5.68 -10.44
CA SER A 20 18.73 -5.08 -11.64
C SER A 20 17.22 -4.89 -11.48
N VAL A 21 16.52 -5.91 -10.94
CA VAL A 21 15.08 -5.87 -10.72
C VAL A 21 14.74 -4.87 -9.61
N GLN A 22 15.54 -4.81 -8.55
CA GLN A 22 15.39 -3.82 -7.48
C GLN A 22 15.51 -2.38 -7.99
N LYS A 23 16.45 -2.10 -8.91
CA LYS A 23 16.55 -0.79 -9.56
C LYS A 23 15.29 -0.46 -10.37
N ALA A 24 14.80 -1.41 -11.16
CA ALA A 24 13.57 -1.20 -11.94
C ALA A 24 12.34 -0.94 -11.06
N ILE A 25 12.20 -1.66 -9.93
CA ILE A 25 11.11 -1.42 -8.97
C ILE A 25 11.23 -0.04 -8.33
N ARG A 26 12.44 0.38 -7.93
CA ARG A 26 12.69 1.73 -7.38
C ARG A 26 12.26 2.82 -8.36
N THR A 27 12.62 2.70 -9.65
CA THR A 27 12.19 3.66 -10.68
C THR A 27 10.66 3.73 -10.78
N LYS A 28 9.97 2.59 -10.87
CA LYS A 28 8.50 2.54 -10.92
C LYS A 28 7.82 3.13 -9.68
N LEU A 29 8.43 2.94 -8.51
CA LEU A 29 7.92 3.50 -7.26
C LEU A 29 8.08 5.01 -7.21
N LEU A 30 9.18 5.56 -7.71
CA LEU A 30 9.39 7.01 -7.77
C LEU A 30 8.49 7.68 -8.81
N GLU A 31 8.21 7.01 -9.92
CA GLU A 31 7.20 7.45 -10.90
C GLU A 31 5.80 7.51 -10.27
N SER A 32 5.45 6.50 -9.46
CA SER A 32 4.15 6.44 -8.77
C SER A 32 4.05 7.39 -7.58
N TYR A 33 5.14 7.57 -6.85
CA TYR A 33 5.21 8.25 -5.56
C TYR A 33 6.42 9.18 -5.50
N PRO A 34 6.38 10.32 -6.21
CA PRO A 34 7.51 11.24 -6.30
C PRO A 34 7.92 11.80 -4.92
N HIS A 35 6.97 11.95 -3.99
CA HIS A 35 7.24 12.41 -2.62
C HIS A 35 8.13 11.48 -1.80
N LEU A 36 8.32 10.22 -2.23
CA LEU A 36 9.20 9.25 -1.56
C LEU A 36 10.67 9.39 -1.97
N GLU A 37 11.04 10.25 -2.91
CA GLU A 37 12.41 10.38 -3.42
C GLU A 37 13.46 10.51 -2.31
N ASN A 38 13.23 11.39 -1.34
CA ASN A 38 14.16 11.61 -0.22
C ASN A 38 14.19 10.46 0.80
N TYR A 39 13.21 9.55 0.76
CA TYR A 39 13.05 8.48 1.74
C TYR A 39 13.28 7.08 1.15
N ILE A 40 13.35 6.95 -0.19
CA ILE A 40 13.43 5.67 -0.88
C ILE A 40 14.70 4.88 -0.53
N ASP A 41 15.80 5.58 -0.24
CA ASP A 41 17.05 4.94 0.17
C ASP A 41 16.98 4.38 1.60
N THR A 42 16.10 4.94 2.45
CA THR A 42 15.80 4.39 3.78
C THR A 42 14.80 3.23 3.69
N ILE A 43 13.79 3.34 2.81
CA ILE A 43 12.74 2.33 2.67
C ILE A 43 13.24 1.08 1.95
N LEU A 44 14.01 1.24 0.86
CA LEU A 44 14.46 0.15 -0.01
C LEU A 44 15.98 0.18 -0.26
N PRO A 45 16.86 0.12 0.75
CA PRO A 45 18.30 0.42 0.59
C PRO A 45 18.98 -0.36 -0.54
N LYS A 46 19.89 0.30 -1.29
CA LYS A 46 20.54 -0.29 -2.49
C LYS A 46 21.35 -1.57 -2.21
N LYS A 47 21.87 -1.70 -0.99
CA LYS A 47 22.68 -2.84 -0.54
C LYS A 47 21.85 -3.92 0.16
N ASP A 48 20.57 -3.67 0.39
CA ASP A 48 19.72 -4.59 1.15
C ASP A 48 19.21 -5.75 0.29
N SER A 49 19.11 -6.93 0.90
CA SER A 49 18.63 -8.15 0.24
C SER A 49 17.12 -8.22 0.27
N LEU A 50 16.48 -7.50 -0.65
CA LEU A 50 15.02 -7.52 -0.78
C LEU A 50 14.51 -8.87 -1.27
N ARG A 51 13.35 -9.27 -0.75
CA ARG A 51 12.65 -10.49 -1.12
C ARG A 51 11.24 -10.15 -1.58
N ILE A 52 10.73 -10.89 -2.57
CA ILE A 52 9.32 -10.91 -2.94
C ILE A 52 8.71 -12.18 -2.39
N ILE A 53 7.73 -12.05 -1.52
CA ILE A 53 6.84 -13.14 -1.13
C ILE A 53 5.75 -13.24 -2.19
N LYS A 54 5.67 -14.40 -2.82
CA LYS A 54 4.58 -14.75 -3.73
C LYS A 54 3.50 -15.43 -2.92
N CYS A 55 2.29 -14.97 -3.12
CA CYS A 55 1.10 -15.45 -2.44
C CYS A 55 0.12 -16.06 -3.45
N HIS A 56 -0.90 -16.73 -2.92
CA HIS A 56 -2.07 -17.12 -3.72
C HIS A 56 -2.77 -15.88 -4.30
N ASP A 57 -3.62 -16.08 -5.31
CA ASP A 57 -4.28 -15.00 -6.07
C ASP A 57 -3.32 -14.04 -6.80
N HIS A 58 -2.10 -14.48 -7.12
CA HIS A 58 -1.10 -13.64 -7.80
C HIS A 58 -0.76 -12.35 -7.05
N ILE A 59 -0.80 -12.40 -5.73
CA ILE A 59 -0.33 -11.30 -4.89
C ILE A 59 1.18 -11.44 -4.68
N GLU A 60 1.89 -10.33 -4.81
CA GLU A 60 3.32 -10.24 -4.56
C GLU A 60 3.61 -9.16 -3.54
N ILE A 61 4.41 -9.46 -2.52
CA ILE A 61 4.73 -8.54 -1.42
C ILE A 61 6.23 -8.38 -1.32
N ILE A 62 6.71 -7.13 -1.34
CA ILE A 62 8.12 -6.79 -1.13
C ILE A 62 8.41 -6.72 0.36
N VAL A 63 9.44 -7.45 0.78
CA VAL A 63 9.91 -7.53 2.16
C VAL A 63 11.40 -7.25 2.21
N ASN A 64 11.83 -6.45 3.19
CA ASN A 64 13.24 -6.16 3.41
C ASN A 64 13.95 -7.28 4.21
N SER A 65 15.26 -7.15 4.42
CA SER A 65 16.00 -8.12 5.26
C SER A 65 15.51 -8.15 6.71
N ALA A 66 15.07 -7.00 7.23
CA ALA A 66 14.52 -6.85 8.59
C ALA A 66 13.14 -7.50 8.78
N GLY A 67 12.45 -7.91 7.71
CA GLY A 67 11.11 -8.52 7.77
C GLY A 67 9.95 -7.51 7.69
N ASP A 68 10.21 -6.23 7.44
CA ASP A 68 9.17 -5.24 7.19
C ASP A 68 8.54 -5.45 5.80
N LEU A 69 7.20 -5.48 5.77
CA LEU A 69 6.40 -5.50 4.55
C LEU A 69 6.26 -4.08 4.00
N LEU A 70 6.78 -3.83 2.80
CA LEU A 70 6.89 -2.48 2.25
C LEU A 70 5.75 -2.17 1.27
N PHE A 71 5.72 -2.89 0.16
CA PHE A 71 4.74 -2.72 -0.91
C PHE A 71 4.19 -4.07 -1.33
N PHE A 72 2.97 -4.08 -1.82
CA PHE A 72 2.35 -5.24 -2.44
C PHE A 72 1.77 -4.87 -3.80
N ARG A 73 1.64 -5.85 -4.69
CA ARG A 73 0.89 -5.70 -5.93
C ARG A 73 0.06 -6.95 -6.16
N HIS A 74 -0.99 -6.78 -6.94
CA HIS A 74 -1.79 -7.88 -7.44
C HIS A 74 -1.54 -8.00 -8.95
N ARG A 75 -1.07 -9.17 -9.39
CA ARG A 75 -0.62 -9.44 -10.77
C ARG A 75 0.44 -8.40 -11.21
N GLU A 76 0.29 -7.83 -12.40
CA GLU A 76 1.18 -6.79 -12.94
C GLU A 76 0.67 -5.36 -12.68
N GLY A 77 -0.18 -5.18 -11.66
CA GLY A 77 -0.68 -3.88 -11.26
C GLY A 77 0.38 -2.96 -10.65
N GLN A 78 -0.06 -1.74 -10.32
CA GLN A 78 0.75 -0.76 -9.60
C GLN A 78 1.10 -1.26 -8.19
N TRP A 79 2.29 -0.91 -7.72
CA TRP A 79 2.71 -1.19 -6.35
C TRP A 79 1.93 -0.33 -5.36
N MET A 80 1.25 -0.97 -4.42
CA MET A 80 0.51 -0.35 -3.33
C MET A 80 1.32 -0.45 -2.03
N PRO A 81 1.46 0.62 -1.23
CA PRO A 81 2.15 0.56 0.04
C PRO A 81 1.34 -0.21 1.08
N THR A 82 2.02 -0.82 2.04
CA THR A 82 1.35 -1.35 3.23
C THR A 82 0.90 -0.21 4.14
N LEU A 83 -0.15 -0.44 4.94
CA LEU A 83 -0.60 0.53 5.95
C LEU A 83 0.52 0.85 6.97
N ARG A 84 1.36 -0.15 7.31
CA ARG A 84 2.54 0.06 8.17
C ARG A 84 3.54 1.04 7.57
N LEU A 85 3.82 0.92 6.26
CA LEU A 85 4.71 1.86 5.57
C LEU A 85 4.09 3.27 5.55
N PHE A 86 2.80 3.37 5.25
CA PHE A 86 2.09 4.64 5.24
C PHE A 86 2.07 5.31 6.63
N HIS A 87 1.93 4.56 7.72
CA HIS A 87 1.99 5.12 9.08
C HIS A 87 3.37 5.72 9.42
N LYS A 88 4.45 5.17 8.86
CA LYS A 88 5.80 5.75 9.01
C LYS A 88 5.97 7.02 8.16
N TYR A 89 5.30 7.09 7.01
CA TYR A 89 5.41 8.20 6.05
C TYR A 89 4.01 8.64 5.57
N PRO A 90 3.24 9.44 6.33
CA PRO A 90 1.84 9.74 6.01
C PRO A 90 1.65 10.76 4.88
N PHE A 91 2.72 11.27 4.27
CA PHE A 91 2.69 12.41 3.34
C PHE A 91 2.67 12.04 1.86
N PHE A 92 3.01 10.79 1.48
CA PHE A 92 3.23 10.45 0.07
C PHE A 92 1.97 9.99 -0.67
N LEU A 93 0.85 9.79 0.03
CA LEU A 93 -0.44 9.46 -0.58
C LEU A 93 -1.50 10.52 -0.31
N PRO A 94 -2.36 10.82 -1.30
CA PRO A 94 -3.54 11.63 -1.07
C PRO A 94 -4.51 10.93 -0.11
N MET A 95 -5.07 11.72 0.80
CA MET A 95 -6.01 11.24 1.82
C MET A 95 -7.46 11.51 1.41
N GLN A 96 -8.31 10.52 1.60
CA GLN A 96 -9.75 10.59 1.48
C GLN A 96 -10.37 10.37 2.85
N GLN A 97 -11.01 11.39 3.40
CA GLN A 97 -11.66 11.29 4.70
C GLN A 97 -13.08 10.77 4.53
N VAL A 98 -13.35 9.60 5.09
CA VAL A 98 -14.67 8.97 5.11
C VAL A 98 -15.46 9.37 6.35
N ASP A 99 -16.78 9.31 6.22
CA ASP A 99 -17.69 9.54 7.33
C ASP A 99 -17.63 8.43 8.40
N LYS A 100 -18.04 8.75 9.62
CA LYS A 100 -18.08 7.85 10.78
C LYS A 100 -18.89 6.58 10.51
N GLY A 101 -20.01 6.70 9.80
CA GLY A 101 -20.88 5.57 9.45
C GLY A 101 -20.24 4.56 8.50
N ALA A 102 -19.29 5.00 7.67
CA ALA A 102 -18.65 4.15 6.66
C ALA A 102 -17.53 3.27 7.25
N ILE A 103 -16.92 3.67 8.37
CA ILE A 103 -15.73 3.03 8.95
C ILE A 103 -15.93 1.54 9.19
N ARG A 104 -17.07 1.14 9.77
CA ARG A 104 -17.36 -0.27 10.07
C ARG A 104 -17.31 -1.14 8.80
N PHE A 105 -17.78 -0.59 7.68
CA PHE A 105 -17.78 -1.26 6.39
C PHE A 105 -16.39 -1.27 5.76
N VAL A 106 -15.66 -0.16 5.84
CA VAL A 106 -14.27 -0.07 5.35
C VAL A 106 -13.36 -1.09 6.06
N LEU A 107 -13.43 -1.17 7.39
CA LEU A 107 -12.68 -2.17 8.19
C LEU A 107 -13.09 -3.60 7.85
N SER A 108 -14.33 -3.82 7.36
CA SER A 108 -14.80 -5.12 6.88
C SER A 108 -14.35 -5.45 5.46
N GLY A 109 -13.59 -4.55 4.81
CA GLY A 109 -13.11 -4.66 3.44
C GLY A 109 -14.12 -4.24 2.38
N ALA A 110 -15.16 -3.49 2.73
CA ALA A 110 -16.14 -2.98 1.78
C ALA A 110 -15.59 -1.78 1.00
N ASN A 111 -16.08 -1.60 -0.22
CA ASN A 111 -15.77 -0.43 -1.03
C ASN A 111 -16.47 0.82 -0.47
N ILE A 112 -15.86 1.98 -0.68
CA ILE A 112 -16.42 3.27 -0.29
C ILE A 112 -17.32 3.78 -1.41
N MET A 113 -18.58 4.03 -1.08
CA MET A 113 -19.56 4.61 -2.00
C MET A 113 -19.49 6.15 -1.95
N CYS A 114 -19.84 6.83 -3.05
CA CYS A 114 -19.78 8.29 -3.14
C CYS A 114 -20.43 9.05 -1.96
N PRO A 115 -21.60 8.64 -1.43
CA PRO A 115 -22.21 9.32 -0.28
C PRO A 115 -21.34 9.31 0.99
N GLY A 116 -20.43 8.33 1.13
CA GLY A 116 -19.49 8.25 2.24
C GLY A 116 -18.34 9.26 2.16
N LEU A 117 -18.18 9.93 1.01
CA LEU A 117 -17.15 10.96 0.74
C LEU A 117 -17.74 12.37 0.57
N THR A 118 -19.04 12.49 0.33
CA THR A 118 -19.74 13.78 0.15
C THR A 118 -20.56 14.23 1.37
N SER A 119 -20.54 13.47 2.47
CA SER A 119 -21.26 13.85 3.68
C SER A 119 -20.56 14.98 4.45
N PRO A 120 -21.24 15.68 5.38
CA PRO A 120 -20.64 16.76 6.17
C PRO A 120 -19.43 16.32 7.03
N GLY A 121 -19.34 15.01 7.32
CA GLY A 121 -18.24 14.41 8.07
C GLY A 121 -17.04 14.02 7.20
N ALA A 122 -17.21 13.98 5.87
CA ALA A 122 -16.21 13.57 4.92
C ALA A 122 -15.42 14.76 4.34
N LYS A 123 -14.22 14.48 3.84
CA LYS A 123 -13.39 15.45 3.13
C LYS A 123 -12.72 14.74 1.97
N MET A 124 -13.13 15.11 0.77
CA MET A 124 -12.60 14.56 -0.47
C MET A 124 -11.44 15.41 -0.97
N THR A 125 -10.35 14.77 -1.38
CA THR A 125 -9.26 15.39 -2.14
C THR A 125 -9.48 15.06 -3.61
N GLU A 126 -9.44 16.06 -4.50
CA GLU A 126 -9.54 15.80 -5.93
C GLU A 126 -8.29 15.06 -6.41
N VAL A 127 -8.51 13.88 -7.00
CA VAL A 127 -7.45 13.03 -7.55
C VAL A 127 -7.92 12.43 -8.88
N PRO A 128 -7.01 12.22 -9.84
CA PRO A 128 -7.34 11.52 -11.07
C PRO A 128 -7.88 10.11 -10.81
N LYS A 129 -8.68 9.59 -11.74
CA LYS A 129 -9.09 8.18 -11.73
C LYS A 129 -7.86 7.27 -11.68
N ASP A 130 -8.01 6.14 -11.00
CA ASP A 130 -6.96 5.11 -10.81
C ASP A 130 -5.79 5.53 -9.90
N THR A 131 -5.89 6.69 -9.24
CA THR A 131 -4.94 7.09 -8.20
C THR A 131 -5.12 6.29 -6.92
N ILE A 132 -4.02 5.78 -6.37
CA ILE A 132 -4.02 5.11 -5.05
C ILE A 132 -4.19 6.17 -3.96
N VAL A 133 -5.20 5.97 -3.11
CA VAL A 133 -5.56 6.89 -2.01
C VAL A 133 -5.56 6.16 -0.68
N VAL A 134 -5.33 6.89 0.41
CA VAL A 134 -5.55 6.38 1.77
C VAL A 134 -6.90 6.84 2.30
N CYS A 135 -7.62 5.91 2.91
CA CYS A 135 -8.89 6.20 3.56
C CYS A 135 -8.68 6.50 5.05
N MET A 136 -9.08 7.69 5.48
CA MET A 136 -8.89 8.21 6.82
C MET A 136 -10.23 8.53 7.48
N ASN A 137 -10.27 8.55 8.82
CA ASN A 137 -11.35 9.19 9.56
C ASN A 137 -10.76 10.33 10.42
N LYS A 138 -11.60 11.32 10.74
CA LYS A 138 -11.36 12.57 11.48
C LYS A 138 -10.53 12.47 12.78
N ALA A 139 -10.25 11.25 13.27
CA ALA A 139 -9.45 11.02 14.48
C ALA A 139 -8.50 9.80 14.43
N LYS A 140 -8.57 8.92 13.41
CA LYS A 140 -7.78 7.67 13.35
C LYS A 140 -7.54 7.22 11.92
N ILE A 141 -6.33 6.71 11.65
CA ILE A 141 -6.02 5.97 10.43
C ILE A 141 -6.76 4.62 10.51
N CYS A 142 -7.50 4.27 9.47
CA CYS A 142 -8.21 3.00 9.40
C CYS A 142 -7.18 1.86 9.28
N HIS A 143 -7.14 0.99 10.29
CA HIS A 143 -6.26 -0.18 10.36
C HIS A 143 -6.81 -1.38 9.59
#